data_AF-A0A6P1CND4-F1
#
_entry.id   AF-A0A6P1CND4-F1
#
_cell.length_a   1.000
_cell.length_b   1.000
_cell.length_c   1.000
_cell.angle_alpha   90.00
_cell.angle_beta   90.00
_cell.angle_gamma   90.00
#
_symmetry.space_group_name_H-M   'P 1'
#
loop_
_entity.id
_entity.type
_entity.pdbx_description
1 polymer ?
#
loop_
_entity_poly.entity_id
_entity_poly.type
_entity_poly.pdbx_seq_one_letter_code
_entity_poly.pdbx_strand_id
1 'polypeptide(L)'
;MTEQIELGWSRPGTPRLRNPLPWRFSPPNAEIVVPVLHHPTILGPWTMLVNNIHLLAIAHPILPVADWELIALRGSWNCGGRFEWENHVLTAKVLRKDADYLVAIKEGPSASLWNDRQAAILTAVDELHEDQLVTEATKQRLLRYLSPRQYRELYSVGAMYEVLAMVNNVCPPGELFDFEPRAARRAPARPRRPRKDRPLAPAPAEITTAPPSRPHIWVPHDPAITAEFALNHPWTAAIVRRIDAVAARRMKLAAAERELAILRMLWRVGPVGEWSMRSAAYPEVAAVVATGPEAPAASSAQAALMRAVDELDTEYFISDATWAELRNHFSVKQLLELVPLVGNYRVYAAIMNNRG
;
A
#
# COMPACT_ATOMS: atom_id res chain seq x y z
N MET A 1 23.86 30.81 -2.19
CA MET A 1 23.86 29.73 -1.18
C MET A 1 22.64 28.89 -1.42
N THR A 2 22.80 27.66 -1.90
CA THR A 2 21.72 26.70 -2.09
C THR A 2 21.24 26.27 -0.70
N GLU A 3 20.08 26.75 -0.27
CA GLU A 3 19.47 26.34 0.98
C GLU A 3 19.29 24.82 0.94
N GLN A 4 20.07 24.12 1.75
CA GLN A 4 20.09 22.66 1.76
C GLN A 4 18.85 22.21 2.52
N ILE A 5 17.73 22.06 1.80
CA ILE A 5 16.47 21.57 2.35
C ILE A 5 16.74 20.23 3.03
N GLU A 6 16.60 20.19 4.36
CA GLU A 6 16.60 18.94 5.09
C GLU A 6 15.38 18.13 4.68
N LEU A 7 15.63 17.11 3.85
CA LEU A 7 14.61 16.19 3.33
C LEU A 7 13.93 15.38 4.43
N GLY A 8 14.31 15.53 5.71
CA GLY A 8 13.79 14.74 6.83
C GLY A 8 14.35 13.31 6.89
N TRP A 9 15.17 12.92 5.91
CA TRP A 9 15.87 11.64 5.85
C TRP A 9 17.36 11.91 5.61
N SER A 10 18.23 11.24 6.35
CA SER A 10 19.67 11.30 6.12
C SER A 10 20.00 10.68 4.76
N ARG A 11 20.76 11.39 3.92
CA ARG A 11 21.33 10.80 2.71
C ARG A 11 22.34 9.71 3.11
N PRO A 12 22.39 8.57 2.40
CA PRO A 12 23.45 7.58 2.56
C PRO A 12 24.82 8.24 2.49
N GLY A 13 25.73 7.85 3.39
CA GLY A 13 27.09 8.37 3.44
C GLY A 13 27.95 8.00 2.22
N THR A 14 27.46 7.13 1.34
CA THR A 14 28.13 6.68 0.12
C THR A 14 27.16 6.67 -1.07
N PRO A 15 27.55 7.23 -2.24
CA PRO A 15 26.74 7.13 -3.46
C PRO A 15 26.73 5.68 -3.95
N ARG A 16 25.54 5.11 -4.16
CA ARG A 16 25.38 3.70 -4.53
C ARG A 16 24.98 3.57 -6.01
N LEU A 17 25.96 3.21 -6.83
CA LEU A 17 25.85 2.66 -8.20
C LEU A 17 25.24 3.52 -9.32
N ARG A 18 25.67 3.20 -10.55
CA ARG A 18 25.27 3.83 -11.82
C ARG A 18 24.02 3.11 -12.35
N ASN A 19 22.88 3.80 -12.42
CA ASN A 19 21.67 3.25 -13.03
C ASN A 19 21.87 3.07 -14.55
N PRO A 20 21.73 1.85 -15.13
CA PRO A 20 21.88 1.63 -16.56
C PRO A 20 20.70 2.15 -17.39
N LEU A 21 19.57 2.47 -16.76
CA LEU A 21 18.38 3.04 -17.42
C LEU A 21 18.44 4.58 -17.39
N PRO A 22 17.90 5.27 -18.41
CA PRO A 22 17.87 6.73 -18.42
C PRO A 22 17.13 7.26 -17.19
N TRP A 23 17.66 8.32 -16.57
CA TRP A 23 17.11 8.94 -15.34
C TRP A 23 15.61 9.27 -15.43
N ARG A 24 15.11 9.52 -16.65
CA ARG A 24 13.69 9.79 -16.95
C ARG A 24 12.77 8.56 -16.81
N PHE A 25 13.31 7.34 -16.87
CA PHE A 25 12.56 6.08 -16.81
C PHE A 25 12.89 5.24 -15.58
N SER A 26 14.00 5.51 -14.92
CA SER A 26 14.36 4.98 -13.60
C SER A 26 15.39 5.92 -12.99
N PRO A 27 15.01 6.77 -12.02
CA PRO A 27 15.99 7.52 -11.25
C PRO A 27 16.94 6.57 -10.52
N PRO A 28 18.21 6.96 -10.23
CA PRO A 28 19.05 6.20 -9.31
C PRO A 28 18.31 6.01 -7.98
N ASN A 29 18.32 4.79 -7.42
CA ASN A 29 17.65 4.41 -6.16
C ASN A 29 16.12 4.16 -6.22
N ALA A 30 15.56 3.86 -7.39
CA ALA A 30 14.16 3.41 -7.47
C ALA A 30 14.00 2.02 -6.84
N GLU A 31 13.63 1.98 -5.56
CA GLU A 31 13.44 0.74 -4.77
C GLU A 31 12.40 -0.19 -5.42
N ILE A 32 11.41 0.38 -6.10
CA ILE A 32 10.45 -0.29 -7.00
C ILE A 32 11.09 -1.08 -8.15
N VAL A 33 12.29 -0.72 -8.63
CA VAL A 33 12.99 -1.41 -9.74
C VAL A 33 13.61 -2.74 -9.29
N VAL A 34 13.84 -2.92 -8.00
CA VAL A 34 14.48 -4.13 -7.47
C VAL A 34 13.57 -5.36 -7.57
N PRO A 35 12.31 -5.35 -7.10
CA PRO A 35 11.37 -6.44 -7.38
C PRO A 35 11.24 -6.73 -8.88
N VAL A 36 11.34 -5.68 -9.70
CA VAL A 36 11.16 -5.72 -11.15
C VAL A 36 12.30 -6.46 -11.86
N LEU A 37 13.55 -6.20 -11.47
CA LEU A 37 14.71 -6.87 -12.04
C LEU A 37 14.80 -8.34 -11.62
N HIS A 38 14.35 -8.68 -10.42
CA HIS A 38 14.44 -10.05 -9.88
C HIS A 38 13.22 -10.92 -10.21
N HIS A 39 12.07 -10.32 -10.56
CA HIS A 39 10.84 -11.03 -10.87
C HIS A 39 9.99 -10.37 -11.99
N PRO A 40 10.51 -10.31 -13.24
CA PRO A 40 9.89 -9.56 -14.34
C PRO A 40 8.49 -10.06 -14.73
N THR A 41 8.13 -11.31 -14.38
CA THR A 41 6.81 -11.89 -14.64
C THR A 41 5.70 -11.30 -13.78
N ILE A 42 6.03 -10.63 -12.68
CA ILE A 42 5.08 -9.91 -11.82
C ILE A 42 4.93 -8.44 -12.21
N LEU A 43 5.98 -7.81 -12.78
CA LEU A 43 5.93 -6.41 -13.18
C LEU A 43 4.74 -6.11 -14.09
N GLY A 44 4.50 -6.91 -15.13
CA GLY A 44 3.40 -6.65 -16.06
C GLY A 44 2.04 -6.57 -15.36
N PRO A 45 1.60 -7.66 -14.68
CA PRO A 45 0.38 -7.64 -13.90
C PRO A 45 0.36 -6.56 -12.81
N TRP A 46 1.42 -6.43 -12.01
CA TRP A 46 1.48 -5.47 -10.91
C TRP A 46 1.43 -4.01 -11.40
N THR A 47 2.16 -3.66 -12.45
CA THR A 47 2.10 -2.34 -13.10
C THR A 47 0.70 -2.08 -13.66
N MET A 48 0.05 -3.09 -14.22
CA MET A 48 -1.31 -2.95 -14.74
C MET A 48 -2.41 -2.95 -13.66
N LEU A 49 -2.12 -3.33 -12.41
CA LEU A 49 -3.08 -3.37 -11.30
C LEU A 49 -2.88 -2.18 -10.35
N VAL A 50 -1.64 -1.95 -9.94
CA VAL A 50 -1.21 -1.01 -8.89
C VAL A 50 -0.78 0.30 -9.55
N ASN A 51 0.13 0.19 -10.52
CA ASN A 51 0.56 1.36 -11.26
C ASN A 51 -0.55 1.87 -12.21
N ASN A 52 -1.70 1.22 -12.40
CA ASN A 52 -2.80 1.82 -13.18
C ASN A 52 -3.59 2.87 -12.41
N ILE A 53 -3.78 2.75 -11.09
CA ILE A 53 -4.40 3.82 -10.29
C ILE A 53 -3.44 5.01 -10.25
N HIS A 54 -2.15 4.77 -10.03
CA HIS A 54 -1.11 5.79 -10.09
C HIS A 54 -0.93 6.39 -11.49
N LEU A 55 -0.70 5.59 -12.54
CA LEU A 55 -0.49 6.06 -13.91
C LEU A 55 -1.74 6.72 -14.48
N LEU A 56 -2.95 6.27 -14.16
CA LEU A 56 -4.17 6.94 -14.64
C LEU A 56 -4.50 8.18 -13.81
N ALA A 57 -4.23 8.19 -12.51
CA ALA A 57 -4.32 9.43 -11.73
C ALA A 57 -3.23 10.43 -12.15
N ILE A 58 -2.09 9.99 -12.68
CA ILE A 58 -1.06 10.88 -13.24
C ILE A 58 -1.41 11.31 -14.68
N ALA A 59 -1.93 10.40 -15.52
CA ALA A 59 -2.26 10.68 -16.92
C ALA A 59 -3.59 11.42 -17.09
N HIS A 60 -4.55 11.16 -16.20
CA HIS A 60 -5.91 11.73 -16.19
C HIS A 60 -6.41 11.99 -14.75
N PRO A 61 -5.70 12.81 -13.96
CA PRO A 61 -6.13 13.15 -12.60
C PRO A 61 -7.51 13.82 -12.59
N ILE A 62 -8.35 13.47 -11.62
CA ILE A 62 -9.62 14.18 -11.35
C ILE A 62 -9.38 15.27 -10.29
N LEU A 63 -8.48 15.01 -9.34
CA LEU A 63 -7.93 15.93 -8.38
C LEU A 63 -6.92 16.87 -9.07
N PRO A 64 -6.89 18.16 -8.71
CA PRO A 64 -5.81 19.05 -9.13
C PRO A 64 -4.44 18.48 -8.71
N VAL A 65 -3.42 18.66 -9.57
CA VAL A 65 -2.04 18.19 -9.29
C VAL A 65 -1.53 18.67 -7.92
N ALA A 66 -1.90 19.88 -7.50
CA ALA A 66 -1.51 20.42 -6.21
C ALA A 66 -2.06 19.62 -5.01
N ASP A 67 -3.26 19.04 -5.13
CA ASP A 67 -3.85 18.19 -4.09
C ASP A 67 -3.24 16.80 -4.11
N TRP A 68 -3.01 16.29 -5.31
CA TRP A 68 -2.36 15.00 -5.51
C TRP A 68 -0.97 15.00 -4.87
N GLU A 69 -0.23 16.09 -5.02
CA GLU A 69 1.07 16.30 -4.39
C GLU A 69 0.99 16.34 -2.85
N LEU A 70 -0.05 16.95 -2.27
CA LEU A 70 -0.28 16.91 -0.82
C LEU A 70 -0.47 15.46 -0.34
N ILE A 71 -1.28 14.68 -1.07
CA ILE A 71 -1.56 13.29 -0.73
C ILE A 71 -0.30 12.45 -0.85
N ALA A 72 0.43 12.59 -1.95
CA ALA A 72 1.66 11.88 -2.23
C ALA A 72 2.74 12.15 -1.17
N LEU A 73 3.03 13.42 -0.89
CA LEU A 73 4.05 13.79 0.09
C LEU A 73 3.65 13.36 1.50
N ARG A 74 2.41 13.63 1.93
CA ARG A 74 1.97 13.28 3.29
C ARG A 74 1.86 11.78 3.49
N GLY A 75 1.32 11.04 2.52
CA GLY A 75 1.25 9.58 2.54
C GLY A 75 2.65 8.96 2.59
N SER A 76 3.56 9.41 1.72
CA SER A 76 4.96 8.95 1.73
C SER A 76 5.65 9.23 3.06
N TRP A 77 5.42 10.40 3.65
CA TRP A 77 5.95 10.76 4.96
C TRP A 77 5.42 9.83 6.07
N ASN A 78 4.10 9.66 6.12
CA ASN A 78 3.43 8.85 7.15
C ASN A 78 3.89 7.39 7.10
N CYS A 79 3.99 6.81 5.89
CA CYS A 79 4.35 5.41 5.69
C CYS A 79 5.86 5.14 5.65
N GLY A 80 6.70 6.18 5.80
CA GLY A 80 8.14 6.01 5.71
C GLY A 80 8.66 5.70 4.29
N GLY A 81 7.89 6.02 3.25
CA GLY A 81 8.21 5.76 1.85
C GLY A 81 9.24 6.75 1.30
N ARG A 82 10.52 6.56 1.65
CA ARG A 82 11.59 7.52 1.31
C ARG A 82 11.72 7.81 -0.18
N PHE A 83 11.66 6.78 -1.04
CA PHE A 83 11.77 6.96 -2.48
C PHE A 83 10.68 7.89 -3.03
N GLU A 84 9.41 7.62 -2.70
CA GLU A 84 8.29 8.45 -3.13
C GLU A 84 8.38 9.86 -2.55
N TRP A 85 8.77 9.99 -1.27
CA TRP A 85 9.01 11.29 -0.66
C TRP A 85 10.05 12.11 -1.44
N GLU A 86 11.21 11.53 -1.76
CA GLU A 86 12.27 12.21 -2.51
C GLU A 86 11.81 12.57 -3.93
N ASN A 87 11.10 11.68 -4.61
CA ASN A 87 10.53 11.92 -5.94
C ASN A 87 9.53 13.09 -5.92
N HIS A 88 8.65 13.11 -4.92
CA HIS A 88 7.67 14.18 -4.76
C HIS A 88 8.29 15.49 -4.30
N VAL A 89 9.35 15.49 -3.48
CA VAL A 89 10.11 16.72 -3.20
C VAL A 89 10.68 17.34 -4.49
N LEU A 90 11.12 16.53 -5.46
CA LEU A 90 11.54 17.05 -6.76
C LEU A 90 10.36 17.64 -7.54
N THR A 91 9.19 16.99 -7.52
CA THR A 91 7.95 17.52 -8.10
C THR A 91 7.54 18.84 -7.45
N ALA A 92 7.53 18.94 -6.12
CA ALA A 92 7.26 20.16 -5.37
C ALA A 92 8.18 21.32 -5.80
N LYS A 93 9.47 21.05 -6.02
CA LYS A 93 10.42 22.05 -6.55
C LYS A 93 10.07 22.49 -7.97
N VAL A 94 9.69 21.56 -8.85
CA VAL A 94 9.19 21.89 -10.21
C VAL A 94 7.94 22.77 -10.13
N LEU A 95 7.07 22.53 -9.16
CA LEU A 95 5.89 23.33 -8.84
C LEU A 95 6.21 24.62 -8.06
N ARG A 96 7.49 24.97 -7.91
CA ARG A 96 7.99 26.18 -7.20
C ARG A 96 7.52 26.27 -5.75
N LYS A 97 7.37 25.13 -5.07
CA LYS A 97 7.21 25.07 -3.62
C LYS A 97 8.56 25.24 -2.94
N ASP A 98 8.55 25.93 -1.82
CA ASP A 98 9.73 26.25 -1.02
C ASP A 98 9.95 25.25 0.13
N ALA A 99 10.95 25.53 0.97
CA ALA A 99 11.28 24.70 2.13
C ALA A 99 10.14 24.68 3.17
N ASP A 100 9.48 25.82 3.37
CA ASP A 100 8.38 25.97 4.34
C ASP A 100 7.21 25.06 3.98
N TYR A 101 6.90 24.90 2.69
CA TYR A 101 5.92 23.93 2.23
C TYR A 101 6.25 22.50 2.70
N LEU A 102 7.51 22.07 2.57
CA LEU A 102 7.94 20.73 2.98
C LEU A 102 7.98 20.57 4.50
N VAL A 103 8.31 21.63 5.24
CA VAL A 103 8.20 21.65 6.71
C VAL A 103 6.75 21.47 7.14
N ALA A 104 5.82 22.22 6.53
CA ALA A 104 4.40 22.14 6.81
C ALA A 104 3.80 20.76 6.48
N ILE A 105 4.32 20.06 5.46
CA ILE A 105 3.90 18.68 5.18
C ILE A 105 4.29 17.73 6.33
N LYS A 106 5.50 17.87 6.86
CA LYS A 106 6.00 17.04 7.96
C LYS A 106 5.22 17.30 9.25
N GLU A 107 4.93 18.57 9.53
CA GLU A 107 4.07 18.99 10.63
C GLU A 107 2.64 18.43 10.48
N GLY A 108 2.10 18.47 9.26
CA GLY A 108 0.80 17.88 8.93
C GLY A 108 -0.33 18.90 8.93
N PRO A 109 -1.59 18.48 9.17
CA PRO A 109 -2.77 19.32 8.97
C PRO A 109 -2.86 20.52 9.92
N SER A 110 -2.11 20.53 11.02
CA SER A 110 -2.07 21.66 11.97
C SER A 110 -1.18 22.81 11.53
N ALA A 111 -0.34 22.63 10.51
CA ALA A 111 0.58 23.67 10.07
C ALA A 111 -0.19 24.91 9.58
N SER A 112 0.22 26.09 10.04
CA SER A 112 -0.46 27.36 9.75
C SER A 112 -0.45 27.76 8.28
N LEU A 113 0.37 27.10 7.46
CA LEU A 113 0.48 27.33 6.01
C LEU A 113 -0.80 26.88 5.27
N TRP A 114 -1.54 25.92 5.80
CA TRP A 114 -2.64 25.28 5.10
C TRP A 114 -3.94 26.07 5.18
N ASN A 115 -4.60 26.24 4.05
CA ASN A 115 -6.01 26.62 4.06
C ASN A 115 -6.90 25.42 4.46
N ASP A 116 -8.19 25.68 4.71
CA ASP A 116 -9.13 24.65 5.19
C ASP A 116 -9.19 23.41 4.29
N ARG A 117 -9.16 23.59 2.97
CA ARG A 117 -9.19 22.50 1.99
C ARG A 117 -7.94 21.63 2.04
N GLN A 118 -6.76 22.25 2.11
CA GLN A 118 -5.48 21.54 2.18
C GLN A 118 -5.34 20.81 3.52
N ALA A 119 -5.69 21.46 4.62
CA ALA A 119 -5.71 20.84 5.94
C ALA A 119 -6.68 19.65 5.97
N ALA A 120 -7.88 19.75 5.35
CA ALA A 120 -8.82 18.64 5.25
C ALA A 120 -8.26 17.45 4.46
N ILE A 121 -7.55 17.71 3.35
CA ILE A 121 -6.88 16.66 2.56
C ILE A 121 -5.81 15.95 3.41
N LEU A 122 -4.96 16.72 4.09
CA LEU A 122 -3.90 16.17 4.94
C LEU A 122 -4.47 15.39 6.14
N THR A 123 -5.55 15.87 6.77
CA THR A 123 -6.27 15.13 7.81
C THR A 123 -6.78 13.79 7.28
N ALA A 124 -7.39 13.77 6.09
CA ALA A 124 -7.88 12.52 5.52
C ALA A 124 -6.76 11.53 5.20
N VAL A 125 -5.58 12.00 4.77
CA VAL A 125 -4.42 11.13 4.56
C VAL A 125 -3.89 10.57 5.88
N ASP A 126 -3.88 11.36 6.95
CA ASP A 126 -3.52 10.90 8.29
C ASP A 126 -4.53 9.85 8.79
N GLU A 127 -5.84 10.11 8.64
CA GLU A 127 -6.90 9.17 9.03
C GLU A 127 -6.86 7.86 8.20
N LEU A 128 -6.58 7.93 6.89
CA LEU A 128 -6.40 6.74 6.05
C LEU A 128 -5.18 5.91 6.50
N HIS A 129 -4.06 6.56 6.81
CA HIS A 129 -2.87 5.91 7.35
C HIS A 129 -3.14 5.21 8.67
N GLU A 130 -3.78 5.91 9.62
CA GLU A 130 -4.04 5.40 10.96
C GLU A 130 -5.13 4.32 10.95
N ASP A 131 -6.23 4.56 10.24
CA ASP A 131 -7.49 3.83 10.44
C ASP A 131 -8.02 3.11 9.19
N GLN A 132 -7.43 3.32 8.01
CA GLN A 132 -8.00 2.92 6.71
C GLN A 132 -9.40 3.49 6.47
N LEU A 133 -9.74 4.58 7.16
CA LEU A 133 -11.04 5.20 7.16
C LEU A 133 -10.88 6.71 7.35
N VAL A 134 -11.52 7.49 6.50
CA VAL A 134 -11.75 8.92 6.66
C VAL A 134 -12.99 9.09 7.53
N THR A 135 -12.88 9.88 8.58
CA THR A 135 -14.00 10.12 9.50
C THR A 135 -15.12 10.89 8.80
N GLU A 136 -16.37 10.71 9.25
CA GLU A 136 -17.51 11.45 8.68
C GLU A 136 -17.35 12.97 8.81
N ALA A 137 -16.69 13.45 9.88
CA ALA A 137 -16.39 14.87 10.03
C ALA A 137 -15.42 15.37 8.95
N THR A 138 -14.32 14.64 8.71
CA THR A 138 -13.34 14.98 7.67
C THR A 138 -13.92 14.87 6.28
N LYS A 139 -14.73 13.83 6.02
CA LYS A 139 -15.46 13.68 4.76
C LYS A 139 -16.43 14.82 4.49
N GLN A 140 -17.26 15.21 5.46
CA GLN A 140 -18.17 16.36 5.31
C GLN A 140 -17.39 17.66 5.04
N ARG A 141 -16.25 17.85 5.71
CA ARG A 141 -15.35 18.97 5.44
C ARG A 141 -14.79 18.95 4.02
N LEU A 142 -14.34 17.80 3.53
CA LEU A 142 -13.81 17.62 2.18
C LEU A 142 -14.87 17.88 1.11
N LEU A 143 -16.10 17.40 1.30
CA LEU A 143 -17.20 17.54 0.34
C LEU A 143 -17.69 18.99 0.15
N ARG A 144 -17.24 19.94 0.98
CA ARG A 144 -17.40 21.37 0.71
C ARG A 144 -16.54 21.86 -0.47
N TYR A 145 -15.49 21.12 -0.81
CA TYR A 145 -14.48 21.52 -1.80
C TYR A 145 -14.26 20.50 -2.91
N LEU A 146 -14.48 19.22 -2.62
CA LEU A 146 -14.26 18.12 -3.55
C LEU A 146 -15.59 17.56 -4.03
N SER A 147 -15.69 17.29 -5.32
CA SER A 147 -16.77 16.45 -5.83
C SER A 147 -16.67 15.03 -5.25
N PRO A 148 -17.77 14.26 -5.23
CA PRO A 148 -17.72 12.86 -4.82
C PRO A 148 -16.67 12.04 -5.60
N ARG A 149 -16.48 12.34 -6.89
CA ARG A 149 -15.49 11.66 -7.73
C ARG A 149 -14.05 11.97 -7.29
N GLN A 150 -13.77 13.21 -6.90
CA GLN A 150 -12.48 13.65 -6.35
C GLN A 150 -12.21 13.07 -4.96
N TYR A 151 -13.24 12.99 -4.11
CA TYR A 151 -13.13 12.31 -2.82
C TYR A 151 -12.75 10.83 -2.99
N ARG A 152 -13.35 10.15 -3.97
CA ARG A 152 -12.98 8.77 -4.32
C ARG A 152 -11.54 8.61 -4.78
N GLU A 153 -11.07 9.55 -5.60
CA GLU A 153 -9.67 9.54 -6.02
C GLU A 153 -8.73 9.82 -4.84
N LEU A 154 -9.11 10.71 -3.90
CA LEU A 154 -8.30 11.00 -2.72
C LEU A 154 -7.99 9.75 -1.89
N TYR A 155 -9.02 8.98 -1.49
CA TYR A 155 -8.77 7.79 -0.69
C TYR A 155 -8.08 6.68 -1.49
N SER A 156 -8.32 6.62 -2.81
CA SER A 156 -7.68 5.64 -3.67
C SER A 156 -6.18 5.93 -3.78
N VAL A 157 -5.81 7.18 -4.08
CA VAL A 157 -4.42 7.62 -4.18
C VAL A 157 -3.72 7.51 -2.82
N GLY A 158 -4.37 7.95 -1.74
CA GLY A 158 -3.81 7.83 -0.38
C GLY A 158 -3.44 6.39 -0.04
N ALA A 159 -4.36 5.44 -0.26
CA ALA A 159 -4.11 4.02 -0.04
C ALA A 159 -3.05 3.42 -0.99
N MET A 160 -2.89 3.98 -2.19
CA MET A 160 -1.86 3.53 -3.12
C MET A 160 -0.45 3.87 -2.66
N TYR A 161 -0.24 5.06 -2.08
CA TYR A 161 1.06 5.45 -1.54
C TYR A 161 1.51 4.58 -0.38
N GLU A 162 0.56 3.98 0.36
CA GLU A 162 0.86 2.97 1.38
C GLU A 162 1.49 1.72 0.77
N VAL A 163 0.94 1.23 -0.35
CA VAL A 163 1.48 0.07 -1.07
C VAL A 163 2.84 0.37 -1.67
N LEU A 164 3.01 1.56 -2.24
CA LEU A 164 4.31 1.99 -2.77
C LEU A 164 5.34 2.09 -1.64
N ALA A 165 4.96 2.59 -0.47
CA ALA A 165 5.84 2.58 0.70
C ALA A 165 6.22 1.16 1.11
N MET A 166 5.27 0.21 1.16
CA MET A 166 5.57 -1.20 1.43
C MET A 166 6.57 -1.79 0.43
N VAL A 167 6.35 -1.57 -0.86
CA VAL A 167 7.23 -2.07 -1.93
C VAL A 167 8.63 -1.46 -1.84
N ASN A 168 8.72 -0.17 -1.51
CA ASN A 168 9.98 0.53 -1.37
C ASN A 168 10.74 0.09 -0.09
N ASN A 169 10.01 -0.18 0.99
CA ASN A 169 10.58 -0.53 2.29
C ASN A 169 10.86 -2.02 2.51
N VAL A 170 10.32 -2.93 1.68
CA VAL A 170 10.49 -4.38 1.88
C VAL A 170 11.91 -4.90 1.59
N CYS A 171 12.80 -4.06 1.07
CA CYS A 171 14.09 -4.55 0.57
C CYS A 171 14.97 -5.15 1.69
N PRO A 172 15.47 -6.38 1.52
CA PRO A 172 16.28 -7.07 2.51
C PRO A 172 17.71 -6.55 2.56
N PRO A 173 18.35 -6.50 3.75
CA PRO A 173 19.77 -6.20 3.86
C PRO A 173 20.61 -7.22 3.07
N GLY A 174 21.39 -6.75 2.08
CA GLY A 174 22.45 -7.54 1.43
C GLY A 174 22.03 -8.62 0.42
N GLU A 175 20.75 -8.97 0.27
CA GLU A 175 20.31 -10.01 -0.69
C GLU A 175 19.91 -9.46 -2.07
N LEU A 176 19.51 -8.19 -2.16
CA LEU A 176 18.97 -7.57 -3.38
C LEU A 176 19.63 -6.21 -3.64
N PHE A 177 20.83 -6.14 -4.24
CA PHE A 177 21.64 -4.92 -4.34
C PHE A 177 22.03 -4.30 -2.98
N ASP A 178 23.02 -3.40 -2.98
CA ASP A 178 23.57 -2.74 -1.78
C ASP A 178 22.54 -1.83 -1.08
N PHE A 179 21.55 -2.41 -0.39
CA PHE A 179 20.60 -1.69 0.46
C PHE A 179 21.22 -1.26 1.77
N GLU A 180 20.75 -0.14 2.31
CA GLU A 180 21.00 0.17 3.72
C GLU A 180 20.21 -0.80 4.59
N PRO A 181 20.86 -1.45 5.58
CA PRO A 181 20.16 -2.24 6.58
C PRO A 181 19.02 -1.42 7.19
N ARG A 182 17.86 -2.06 7.40
CA ARG A 182 16.63 -1.39 7.84
C ARG A 182 16.81 -0.60 9.14
N ALA A 183 17.64 -1.09 10.06
CA ALA A 183 18.02 -0.41 11.30
C ALA A 183 18.84 0.89 11.12
N ALA A 184 19.45 1.11 9.95
CA ALA A 184 20.20 2.33 9.63
C ALA A 184 19.29 3.45 9.07
N ARG A 185 18.08 3.10 8.61
CA ARG A 185 17.06 4.09 8.24
C ARG A 185 16.55 4.72 9.53
N ARG A 186 17.08 5.89 9.91
CA ARG A 186 16.39 6.78 10.86
C ARG A 186 15.13 7.33 10.17
N ALA A 187 14.14 6.47 10.03
CA ALA A 187 12.88 6.78 9.38
C ALA A 187 12.01 7.59 10.35
N PRO A 188 11.49 8.75 9.95
CA PRO A 188 10.42 9.45 10.67
C PRO A 188 9.06 8.74 10.52
N ALA A 189 9.02 7.50 10.00
CA ALA A 189 7.79 6.75 9.81
C ALA A 189 6.98 6.78 11.10
N ARG A 190 5.72 7.20 11.01
CA ARG A 190 4.80 7.15 12.15
C ARG A 190 4.26 5.72 12.16
N PRO A 191 4.67 4.85 13.11
CA PRO A 191 4.12 3.49 13.16
C PRO A 191 2.61 3.58 13.19
N ARG A 192 1.95 2.84 12.32
CA ARG A 192 0.49 2.83 12.29
C ARG A 192 0.01 2.23 13.61
N ARG A 193 -1.00 2.87 14.21
CA ARG A 193 -1.72 2.33 15.36
C ARG A 193 -3.14 1.95 14.91
N PRO A 194 -3.38 0.69 14.51
CA PRO A 194 -4.71 0.26 14.10
C PRO A 194 -5.75 0.59 15.19
N ARG A 195 -6.97 0.99 14.77
CA ARG A 195 -8.07 1.24 15.72
C ARG A 195 -8.32 0.03 16.63
N LYS A 196 -8.68 0.31 17.88
CA LYS A 196 -8.97 -0.73 18.89
C LYS A 196 -10.21 -1.57 18.57
N ASP A 197 -11.12 -1.07 17.75
CA ASP A 197 -12.35 -1.75 17.33
C ASP A 197 -12.20 -2.51 16.00
N ARG A 198 -10.95 -2.71 15.54
CA ARG A 198 -10.62 -3.63 14.45
C ARG A 198 -10.13 -4.98 14.99
N PRO A 199 -10.32 -6.07 14.22
CA PRO A 199 -10.84 -6.12 12.84
C PRO A 199 -12.35 -5.89 12.74
N LEU A 200 -12.82 -5.27 11.65
CA LEU A 200 -14.26 -5.14 11.34
C LEU A 200 -14.85 -6.43 10.71
N ALA A 201 -13.97 -7.38 10.38
CA ALA A 201 -14.34 -8.64 9.77
C ALA A 201 -15.10 -9.53 10.78
N PRO A 202 -16.28 -10.09 10.43
CA PRO A 202 -17.01 -11.02 11.31
C PRO A 202 -16.19 -12.28 11.54
N ALA A 203 -16.41 -12.92 12.71
CA ALA A 203 -15.73 -14.17 13.02
C ALA A 203 -16.07 -15.24 11.95
N PRO A 204 -15.13 -16.13 11.57
CA PRO A 204 -15.38 -17.15 10.55
C PRO A 204 -16.65 -17.98 10.78
N ALA A 205 -16.98 -18.27 12.05
CA ALA A 205 -18.16 -19.04 12.43
C ALA A 205 -19.50 -18.30 12.17
N GLU A 206 -19.47 -16.99 12.00
CA GLU A 206 -20.66 -16.15 11.75
C GLU A 206 -20.94 -15.96 10.24
N ILE A 207 -20.07 -16.48 9.37
CA ILE A 207 -20.12 -16.26 7.93
C ILE A 207 -21.10 -17.26 7.30
N THR A 208 -22.19 -16.74 6.75
CA THR A 208 -23.25 -17.53 6.09
C THR A 208 -23.29 -17.34 4.57
N THR A 209 -22.35 -16.56 4.02
CA THR A 209 -22.27 -16.29 2.59
C THR A 209 -21.81 -17.53 1.82
N ALA A 210 -22.40 -17.79 0.65
CA ALA A 210 -21.94 -18.85 -0.23
C ALA A 210 -20.52 -18.54 -0.77
N PRO A 211 -19.64 -19.55 -0.89
CA PRO A 211 -18.31 -19.35 -1.46
C PRO A 211 -18.40 -18.93 -2.93
N PRO A 212 -17.46 -18.10 -3.42
CA PRO A 212 -17.42 -17.70 -4.82
C PRO A 212 -17.17 -18.88 -5.75
N SER A 213 -17.67 -18.78 -6.98
CA SER A 213 -17.61 -19.86 -7.98
C SER A 213 -16.24 -20.03 -8.66
N ARG A 214 -15.34 -19.05 -8.53
CA ARG A 214 -14.02 -19.05 -9.16
C ARG A 214 -12.98 -18.39 -8.26
N PRO A 215 -11.74 -18.90 -8.22
CA PRO A 215 -10.65 -18.26 -7.51
C PRO A 215 -10.17 -17.03 -8.29
N HIS A 216 -10.24 -15.87 -7.65
CA HIS A 216 -9.61 -14.63 -8.10
C HIS A 216 -8.48 -14.26 -7.15
N ILE A 217 -7.35 -13.73 -7.65
CA ILE A 217 -6.20 -13.37 -6.80
C ILE A 217 -5.97 -11.87 -6.82
N TRP A 218 -6.00 -11.26 -7.98
CA TRP A 218 -5.79 -9.82 -8.13
C TRP A 218 -7.12 -9.07 -8.19
N VAL A 219 -8.17 -9.74 -8.67
CA VAL A 219 -9.52 -9.18 -8.65
C VAL A 219 -10.20 -9.62 -7.36
N PRO A 220 -10.81 -8.71 -6.60
CA PRO A 220 -11.67 -9.10 -5.49
C PRO A 220 -12.89 -9.89 -5.96
N HIS A 221 -13.33 -10.84 -5.16
CA HIS A 221 -14.57 -11.58 -5.40
C HIS A 221 -15.80 -10.70 -5.17
N ASP A 222 -15.73 -9.76 -4.22
CA ASP A 222 -16.83 -8.85 -3.92
C ASP A 222 -17.09 -7.92 -5.12
N PRO A 223 -18.23 -8.07 -5.82
CA PRO A 223 -18.55 -7.25 -6.98
C PRO A 223 -18.66 -5.76 -6.61
N ALA A 224 -18.97 -5.44 -5.35
CA ALA A 224 -19.08 -4.06 -4.92
C ALA A 224 -17.72 -3.33 -4.89
N ILE A 225 -16.60 -4.03 -4.64
CA ILE A 225 -15.26 -3.44 -4.79
C ILE A 225 -15.04 -3.04 -6.25
N THR A 226 -15.31 -3.96 -7.17
CA THR A 226 -15.10 -3.71 -8.60
C THR A 226 -16.03 -2.63 -9.15
N ALA A 227 -17.27 -2.56 -8.66
CA ALA A 227 -18.23 -1.54 -9.03
C ALA A 227 -17.80 -0.15 -8.54
N GLU A 228 -17.39 -0.03 -7.28
CA GLU A 228 -16.89 1.22 -6.71
C GLU A 228 -15.66 1.72 -7.47
N PHE A 229 -14.70 0.82 -7.72
CA PHE A 229 -13.50 1.12 -8.48
C PHE A 229 -13.81 1.60 -9.91
N ALA A 230 -14.81 1.00 -10.56
CA ALA A 230 -15.22 1.37 -11.92
C ALA A 230 -15.84 2.77 -12.02
N LEU A 231 -16.31 3.38 -10.92
CA LEU A 231 -16.84 4.75 -10.91
C LEU A 231 -15.78 5.80 -11.29
N ASN A 232 -14.51 5.52 -10.97
CA ASN A 232 -13.40 6.42 -11.30
C ASN A 232 -12.50 5.85 -12.42
N HIS A 233 -12.39 4.52 -12.54
CA HIS A 233 -11.45 3.86 -13.46
C HIS A 233 -12.11 2.71 -14.28
N PRO A 234 -13.12 3.00 -15.13
CA PRO A 234 -13.92 1.96 -15.81
C PRO A 234 -13.10 1.08 -16.78
N TRP A 235 -12.13 1.65 -17.49
CA TRP A 235 -11.26 0.90 -18.40
C TRP A 235 -10.34 -0.07 -17.68
N THR A 236 -9.84 0.32 -16.50
CA THR A 236 -8.97 -0.49 -15.66
C THR A 236 -9.68 -1.74 -15.17
N ALA A 237 -10.92 -1.60 -14.70
CA ALA A 237 -11.75 -2.74 -14.28
C ALA A 237 -11.92 -3.78 -15.42
N ALA A 238 -12.00 -3.34 -16.68
CA ALA A 238 -12.11 -4.24 -17.83
C ALA A 238 -10.79 -4.96 -18.17
N ILE A 239 -9.65 -4.27 -18.05
CA ILE A 239 -8.31 -4.82 -18.30
C ILE A 239 -7.93 -5.83 -17.21
N VAL A 240 -8.16 -5.48 -15.96
CA VAL A 240 -7.79 -6.25 -14.77
C VAL A 240 -8.44 -7.64 -14.78
N ARG A 241 -9.72 -7.75 -15.17
CA ARG A 241 -10.41 -9.05 -15.32
C ARG A 241 -9.75 -10.01 -16.31
N ARG A 242 -9.06 -9.50 -17.34
CA ARG A 242 -8.39 -10.33 -18.35
C ARG A 242 -7.02 -10.83 -17.90
N ILE A 243 -6.38 -10.11 -16.98
CA ILE A 243 -4.99 -10.37 -16.55
C ILE A 243 -4.94 -11.34 -15.37
N ASP A 244 -5.96 -11.33 -14.51
CA ASP A 244 -6.02 -12.10 -13.25
C ASP A 244 -5.65 -13.58 -13.42
N ALA A 245 -6.30 -14.28 -14.34
CA ALA A 245 -6.07 -15.70 -14.59
C ALA A 245 -4.65 -16.02 -15.12
N VAL A 246 -4.06 -15.09 -15.88
CA VAL A 246 -2.70 -15.25 -16.43
C VAL A 246 -1.66 -14.96 -15.36
N ALA A 247 -1.88 -13.93 -14.55
CA ALA A 247 -0.99 -13.52 -13.47
C ALA A 247 -0.93 -14.57 -12.36
N ALA A 248 -2.08 -15.12 -11.95
CA ALA A 248 -2.17 -16.18 -10.94
C ALA A 248 -1.32 -17.41 -11.27
N ARG A 249 -1.24 -17.80 -12.55
CA ARG A 249 -0.45 -18.95 -13.02
C ARG A 249 1.06 -18.71 -13.00
N ARG A 250 1.50 -17.46 -12.90
CA ARG A 250 2.93 -17.08 -12.96
C ARG A 250 3.54 -16.81 -11.59
N MET A 251 2.71 -16.73 -10.54
CA MET A 251 3.16 -16.55 -9.16
C MET A 251 3.87 -17.80 -8.64
N LYS A 252 4.93 -17.59 -7.86
CA LYS A 252 5.78 -18.57 -7.20
C LYS A 252 5.30 -18.93 -5.79
N LEU A 253 4.65 -18.00 -5.08
CA LEU A 253 3.94 -18.33 -3.85
C LEU A 253 2.85 -19.35 -4.18
N ALA A 254 2.72 -20.42 -3.39
CA ALA A 254 1.69 -21.43 -3.58
C ALA A 254 0.29 -20.86 -3.34
N ALA A 255 -0.75 -21.51 -3.89
CA ALA A 255 -2.13 -21.04 -3.74
C ALA A 255 -2.55 -20.87 -2.27
N ALA A 256 -2.20 -21.83 -1.42
CA ALA A 256 -2.50 -21.77 0.02
C ALA A 256 -1.78 -20.62 0.73
N GLU A 257 -0.53 -20.33 0.38
CA GLU A 257 0.26 -19.24 0.97
C GLU A 257 -0.32 -17.88 0.57
N ARG A 258 -0.69 -17.72 -0.71
CA ARG A 258 -1.35 -16.51 -1.20
C ARG A 258 -2.68 -16.27 -0.49
N GLU A 259 -3.50 -17.31 -0.37
CA GLU A 259 -4.80 -17.20 0.29
C GLU A 259 -4.65 -16.83 1.77
N LEU A 260 -3.72 -17.46 2.50
CA LEU A 260 -3.43 -17.12 3.90
C LEU A 260 -3.04 -15.64 4.04
N ALA A 261 -2.14 -15.16 3.18
CA ALA A 261 -1.67 -13.77 3.22
C ALA A 261 -2.79 -12.77 2.90
N ILE A 262 -3.61 -13.06 1.89
CA ILE A 262 -4.78 -12.25 1.51
C ILE A 262 -5.79 -12.21 2.66
N LEU A 263 -6.18 -13.38 3.19
CA LEU A 263 -7.11 -13.47 4.31
C LEU A 263 -6.56 -12.74 5.54
N ARG A 264 -5.26 -12.85 5.85
CA ARG A 264 -4.68 -12.12 6.99
C ARG A 264 -4.75 -10.62 6.80
N MET A 265 -4.46 -10.11 5.61
CA MET A 265 -4.63 -8.68 5.32
C MET A 265 -6.10 -8.28 5.48
N LEU A 266 -7.02 -9.00 4.82
CA LEU A 266 -8.46 -8.75 4.87
C LEU A 266 -9.03 -8.77 6.29
N TRP A 267 -8.60 -9.71 7.13
CA TRP A 267 -8.95 -9.76 8.55
C TRP A 267 -8.59 -8.43 9.19
N ARG A 268 -7.34 -7.96 9.04
CA ARG A 268 -6.86 -6.71 9.66
C ARG A 268 -7.52 -5.45 9.12
N VAL A 269 -7.74 -5.37 7.81
CA VAL A 269 -8.16 -4.11 7.16
C VAL A 269 -9.64 -4.02 6.76
N GLY A 270 -10.34 -5.15 6.71
CA GLY A 270 -11.80 -5.21 6.84
C GLY A 270 -12.69 -4.73 5.70
N PRO A 271 -12.46 -4.99 4.39
CA PRO A 271 -13.60 -5.01 3.48
C PRO A 271 -14.40 -6.29 3.78
N VAL A 272 -15.45 -6.13 4.59
CA VAL A 272 -16.25 -7.24 5.15
C VAL A 272 -16.78 -8.18 4.08
N GLY A 273 -17.21 -7.67 2.92
CA GLY A 273 -17.74 -8.48 1.82
C GLY A 273 -16.70 -9.46 1.28
N GLU A 274 -15.49 -8.98 0.97
CA GLU A 274 -14.39 -9.81 0.44
C GLU A 274 -13.90 -10.82 1.47
N TRP A 275 -13.80 -10.41 2.75
CA TRP A 275 -13.48 -11.32 3.84
C TRP A 275 -14.50 -12.46 3.95
N SER A 276 -15.80 -12.12 3.93
CA SER A 276 -16.89 -13.10 4.06
C SER A 276 -16.86 -14.12 2.92
N MET A 277 -16.74 -13.67 1.67
CA MET A 277 -16.70 -14.57 0.52
C MET A 277 -15.50 -15.52 0.55
N ARG A 278 -14.30 -15.01 0.84
CA ARG A 278 -13.08 -15.85 0.88
C ARG A 278 -13.05 -16.78 2.08
N SER A 279 -13.46 -16.32 3.25
CA SER A 279 -13.50 -17.15 4.45
C SER A 279 -14.53 -18.27 4.34
N ALA A 280 -15.65 -18.04 3.64
CA ALA A 280 -16.60 -19.10 3.29
C ALA A 280 -15.99 -20.18 2.38
N ALA A 281 -15.05 -19.82 1.49
CA ALA A 281 -14.34 -20.78 0.65
C ALA A 281 -13.22 -21.53 1.39
N TYR A 282 -12.64 -20.93 2.44
CA TYR A 282 -11.50 -21.48 3.18
C TYR A 282 -11.69 -21.37 4.71
N PRO A 283 -12.72 -22.02 5.29
CA PRO A 283 -13.10 -21.80 6.70
C PRO A 283 -12.02 -22.20 7.71
N GLU A 284 -11.28 -23.29 7.45
CA GLU A 284 -10.19 -23.73 8.33
C GLU A 284 -9.03 -22.72 8.33
N VAL A 285 -8.67 -22.20 7.15
CA VAL A 285 -7.63 -21.17 7.01
C VAL A 285 -8.08 -19.88 7.67
N ALA A 286 -9.35 -19.50 7.51
CA ALA A 286 -9.92 -18.31 8.13
C ALA A 286 -9.88 -18.38 9.66
N ALA A 287 -10.10 -19.56 10.27
CA ALA A 287 -9.99 -19.76 11.72
C ALA A 287 -8.55 -19.56 12.24
N VAL A 288 -7.55 -20.08 11.51
CA VAL A 288 -6.14 -19.85 11.83
C VAL A 288 -5.79 -18.37 11.69
N VAL A 289 -6.22 -17.74 10.60
CA VAL A 289 -5.99 -16.31 10.32
C VAL A 289 -6.60 -15.41 11.39
N ALA A 290 -7.82 -15.71 11.83
CA ALA A 290 -8.51 -14.92 12.84
C ALA A 290 -7.78 -14.95 14.18
N THR A 291 -7.19 -16.10 14.53
CA THR A 291 -6.33 -16.26 15.72
C THR A 291 -4.98 -15.56 15.53
N GLY A 292 -4.38 -15.64 14.33
CA GLY A 292 -3.15 -14.96 13.96
C GLY A 292 -1.86 -15.81 14.07
N PRO A 293 -0.67 -15.18 14.03
CA PRO A 293 0.62 -15.89 13.98
C PRO A 293 0.86 -16.89 15.12
N GLU A 294 0.26 -16.65 16.28
CA GLU A 294 0.40 -17.50 17.48
C GLU A 294 -0.68 -18.58 17.57
N ALA A 295 -1.47 -18.80 16.51
CA ALA A 295 -2.47 -19.84 16.47
C ALA A 295 -1.82 -21.22 16.65
N PRO A 296 -2.32 -22.08 17.57
CA PRO A 296 -1.73 -23.41 17.80
C PRO A 296 -1.71 -24.30 16.55
N ALA A 297 -2.63 -24.08 15.61
CA ALA A 297 -2.73 -24.81 14.36
C ALA A 297 -1.87 -24.22 13.21
N ALA A 298 -1.20 -23.08 13.42
CA ALA A 298 -0.32 -22.49 12.42
C ALA A 298 1.03 -23.23 12.37
N SER A 299 1.46 -23.62 11.17
CA SER A 299 2.85 -24.03 10.95
C SER A 299 3.82 -22.85 11.10
N SER A 300 5.11 -23.11 11.26
CA SER A 300 6.13 -22.06 11.32
C SER A 300 6.13 -21.18 10.07
N ALA A 301 5.97 -21.77 8.88
CA ALA A 301 5.84 -21.03 7.62
C ALA A 301 4.59 -20.13 7.59
N GLN A 302 3.44 -20.62 8.07
CA GLN A 302 2.20 -19.84 8.15
C GLN A 302 2.30 -18.70 9.16
N ALA A 303 2.88 -18.97 10.34
CA ALA A 303 3.11 -17.96 11.37
C ALA A 303 4.04 -16.84 10.89
N ALA A 304 5.15 -17.20 10.22
CA ALA A 304 6.07 -16.23 9.61
C ALA A 304 5.38 -15.37 8.55
N LEU A 305 4.57 -15.98 7.68
CA LEU A 305 3.83 -15.28 6.64
C LEU A 305 2.79 -14.31 7.24
N MET A 306 2.01 -14.74 8.23
CA MET A 306 1.05 -13.87 8.91
C MET A 306 1.74 -12.72 9.67
N ARG A 307 2.89 -12.98 10.31
CA ARG A 307 3.67 -11.94 10.99
C ARG A 307 4.19 -10.89 10.00
N ALA A 308 4.66 -11.32 8.83
CA ALA A 308 5.05 -10.39 7.77
C ALA A 308 3.89 -9.54 7.27
N VAL A 309 2.68 -10.10 7.14
CA VAL A 309 1.47 -9.33 6.82
C VAL A 309 1.13 -8.33 7.93
N ASP A 310 1.26 -8.73 9.20
CA ASP A 310 1.02 -7.85 10.34
C ASP A 310 2.00 -6.66 10.36
N GLU A 311 3.29 -6.93 10.12
CA GLU A 311 4.33 -5.90 10.04
C GLU A 311 4.15 -5.00 8.81
N LEU A 312 3.80 -5.56 7.65
CA LEU A 312 3.49 -4.74 6.47
C LEU A 312 2.28 -3.82 6.71
N ASP A 313 1.25 -4.29 7.42
CA ASP A 313 0.08 -3.46 7.74
C ASP A 313 0.40 -2.35 8.75
N THR A 314 1.31 -2.57 9.70
CA THR A 314 1.57 -1.65 10.83
C THR A 314 2.79 -0.76 10.62
N GLU A 315 3.85 -1.32 10.05
CA GLU A 315 5.15 -0.70 9.94
C GLU A 315 5.54 -0.41 8.48
N TYR A 316 4.79 -0.93 7.50
CA TYR A 316 5.09 -0.82 6.07
C TYR A 316 6.43 -1.46 5.68
N PHE A 317 7.04 -2.27 6.53
CA PHE A 317 8.23 -3.07 6.24
C PHE A 317 8.13 -4.44 6.90
N ILE A 318 9.01 -5.37 6.51
CA ILE A 318 9.18 -6.66 7.19
C ILE A 318 10.46 -6.55 8.04
N SER A 319 10.40 -6.87 9.33
CA SER A 319 11.55 -6.80 10.23
C SER A 319 12.64 -7.81 9.83
N ASP A 320 13.89 -7.56 10.25
CA ASP A 320 14.99 -8.48 9.93
C ASP A 320 14.78 -9.87 10.58
N ALA A 321 14.16 -9.92 11.76
CA ALA A 321 13.81 -11.17 12.42
C ALA A 321 12.74 -11.96 11.64
N THR A 322 11.65 -11.29 11.24
CA THR A 322 10.59 -11.92 10.43
C THR A 322 11.10 -12.30 9.05
N TRP A 323 11.94 -11.49 8.43
CA TRP A 323 12.60 -11.82 7.16
C TRP A 323 13.48 -13.07 7.28
N ALA A 324 14.33 -13.15 8.31
CA ALA A 324 15.18 -14.31 8.53
C ALA A 324 14.36 -15.59 8.70
N GLU A 325 13.26 -15.54 9.45
CA GLU A 325 12.36 -16.68 9.59
C GLU A 325 11.67 -17.04 8.28
N LEU A 326 11.15 -16.06 7.53
CA LEU A 326 10.56 -16.28 6.21
C LEU A 326 11.54 -16.96 5.25
N ARG A 327 12.83 -16.63 5.31
CA ARG A 327 13.87 -17.21 4.44
C ARG A 327 14.14 -18.69 4.72
N ASN A 328 13.73 -19.23 5.87
CA ASN A 328 13.75 -20.66 6.15
C ASN A 328 12.73 -21.43 5.30
N HIS A 329 11.66 -20.77 4.82
CA HIS A 329 10.52 -21.41 4.15
C HIS A 329 10.33 -20.95 2.70
N PHE A 330 10.66 -19.70 2.40
CA PHE A 330 10.35 -19.05 1.14
C PHE A 330 11.59 -18.46 0.47
N SER A 331 11.67 -18.61 -0.85
CA SER A 331 12.66 -17.92 -1.67
C SER A 331 12.40 -16.40 -1.71
N VAL A 332 13.44 -15.62 -1.97
CA VAL A 332 13.32 -14.16 -2.17
C VAL A 332 12.29 -13.83 -3.26
N LYS A 333 12.23 -14.61 -4.34
CA LYS A 333 11.23 -14.42 -5.40
C LYS A 333 9.80 -14.53 -4.89
N GLN A 334 9.52 -15.51 -4.02
CA GLN A 334 8.21 -15.67 -3.37
C GLN A 334 7.89 -14.48 -2.45
N LEU A 335 8.87 -14.04 -1.65
CA LEU A 335 8.69 -12.90 -0.74
C LEU A 335 8.46 -11.57 -1.48
N LEU A 336 9.08 -11.39 -2.65
CA LEU A 336 8.83 -10.24 -3.52
C LEU A 336 7.39 -10.22 -4.09
N GLU A 337 6.70 -11.36 -4.18
CA GLU A 337 5.31 -11.41 -4.61
C GLU A 337 4.32 -11.09 -3.48
N LEU A 338 4.72 -11.34 -2.23
CA LEU A 338 3.88 -11.16 -1.04
C LEU A 338 3.42 -9.70 -0.90
N VAL A 339 4.38 -8.77 -0.99
CA VAL A 339 4.16 -7.34 -0.73
C VAL A 339 3.15 -6.72 -1.69
N PRO A 340 3.31 -6.82 -3.02
CA PRO A 340 2.32 -6.30 -3.95
C PRO A 340 0.96 -7.01 -3.82
N LEU A 341 0.94 -8.29 -3.44
CA LEU A 341 -0.30 -9.03 -3.25
C LEU A 341 -1.12 -8.47 -2.07
N VAL A 342 -0.52 -8.37 -0.88
CA VAL A 342 -1.25 -7.91 0.32
C VAL A 342 -1.49 -6.41 0.29
N GLY A 343 -0.57 -5.63 -0.28
CA GLY A 343 -0.77 -4.19 -0.49
C GLY A 343 -2.03 -3.90 -1.33
N ASN A 344 -2.30 -4.68 -2.37
CA ASN A 344 -3.51 -4.49 -3.17
C ASN A 344 -4.80 -4.71 -2.39
N TYR A 345 -4.84 -5.74 -1.56
CA TYR A 345 -6.00 -5.97 -0.71
C TYR A 345 -6.20 -4.88 0.34
N ARG A 346 -5.13 -4.19 0.74
CA ARG A 346 -5.22 -2.98 1.55
C ARG A 346 -5.86 -1.82 0.79
N VAL A 347 -5.49 -1.59 -0.47
CA VAL A 347 -6.13 -0.57 -1.32
C VAL A 347 -7.63 -0.87 -1.49
N TYR A 348 -7.98 -2.13 -1.76
CA TYR A 348 -9.39 -2.53 -1.86
C TYR A 348 -10.15 -2.33 -0.55
N ALA A 349 -9.50 -2.55 0.59
CA ALA A 349 -10.09 -2.25 1.89
C ALA A 349 -10.36 -0.76 2.07
N ALA A 350 -9.38 0.10 1.77
CA ALA A 350 -9.58 1.55 1.82
C ALA A 350 -10.72 2.00 0.90
N ILE A 351 -10.81 1.48 -0.32
CA ILE A 351 -11.92 1.79 -1.24
C ILE A 351 -13.28 1.47 -0.60
N MET A 352 -13.40 0.30 0.05
CA MET A 352 -14.69 -0.14 0.60
C MET A 352 -15.04 0.48 1.93
N ASN A 353 -14.04 0.74 2.78
CA ASN A 353 -14.24 1.38 4.07
C ASN A 353 -14.71 2.82 3.88
N ASN A 354 -14.28 3.47 2.80
CA ASN A 354 -14.51 4.90 2.54
C ASN A 354 -15.57 5.17 1.46
N ARG A 355 -16.20 4.12 0.92
CA ARG A 355 -17.29 4.28 -0.06
C ARG A 355 -18.51 4.92 0.59
N GLY A 356 -19.22 5.73 -0.19
CA GLY A 356 -20.40 6.49 0.24
C GLY A 356 -20.05 7.83 0.83
#